data_AF-A0A1H8TLZ7-F1
#
_entry.id   AF-A0A1H8TLZ7-F1
#
_cell.length_a   1.000
_cell.length_b   1.000
_cell.length_c   1.000
_cell.angle_alpha   90.00
_cell.angle_beta   90.00
_cell.angle_gamma   90.00
#
_symmetry.space_group_name_H-M   'P 1'
#
loop_
_entity.id
_entity.type
_entity.pdbx_description
1 polymer ?
#
loop_
_entity_poly.entity_id
_entity_poly.type
_entity_poly.pdbx_seq_one_letter_code
_entity_poly.pdbx_strand_id
1 'polypeptide(L)'
;MSIQFFAPRSSTGQQVHLPREYRRSVRWQPQIGDIFPDFTVRTTRGDIRFWDYAEGHWTHLFSHPVAFSPVCTTEIAAFAGLRDTFARHDIRHLTLTGSSVEDQFDWHCEMEETFGVTIDWPCAEDPSLELSRCFGMLHQKEAGDHMIRKSFVVGPDLKIRLISEYPMFVGRNSEEVLRVIRAIQMHESTGFATPSDWEEGDCLIVPDTEVEARARRVPELRILEILPYLRVACCAQSGSVRMPVGHGVRCADNLSDTGG
;
A
#
# COMPACT_ATOMS: atom_id res chain seq x y z
N MET A 1 -36.48 -5.24 4.42
CA MET A 1 -36.41 -6.15 3.25
C MET A 1 -35.18 -7.03 3.38
N SER A 2 -35.38 -8.36 3.38
CA SER A 2 -34.37 -9.44 3.36
C SER A 2 -33.20 -9.36 4.36
N ILE A 3 -33.39 -9.91 5.57
CA ILE A 3 -32.27 -10.36 6.42
C ILE A 3 -31.91 -11.77 5.95
N GLN A 4 -30.93 -11.89 5.06
CA GLN A 4 -30.27 -13.18 4.83
C GLN A 4 -29.22 -13.37 5.94
N PHE A 5 -29.51 -14.26 6.89
CA PHE A 5 -28.53 -14.75 7.85
C PHE A 5 -27.59 -15.73 7.15
N PHE A 6 -26.54 -15.22 6.51
CA PHE A 6 -25.40 -16.07 6.19
C PHE A 6 -24.68 -16.36 7.51
N ALA A 7 -24.83 -17.56 8.05
CA ALA A 7 -23.83 -18.10 8.96
C ALA A 7 -22.70 -18.64 8.07
N PRO A 8 -21.54 -17.96 7.98
CA PRO A 8 -20.45 -18.45 7.16
C PRO A 8 -20.11 -19.87 7.62
N ARG A 9 -19.92 -20.78 6.66
CA ARG A 9 -19.46 -22.14 6.92
C ARG A 9 -18.04 -22.27 6.39
N SER A 10 -17.20 -23.04 7.08
CA SER A 10 -15.89 -23.43 6.57
C SER A 10 -16.04 -24.30 5.31
N SER A 11 -14.93 -24.51 4.61
CA SER A 11 -14.85 -25.50 3.52
C SER A 11 -15.22 -26.92 3.95
N THR A 12 -15.11 -27.24 5.25
CA THR A 12 -15.49 -28.52 5.87
C THR A 12 -16.94 -28.54 6.39
N GLY A 13 -17.73 -27.48 6.14
CA GLY A 13 -19.12 -27.38 6.54
C GLY A 13 -19.35 -27.01 8.01
N GLN A 14 -18.29 -26.76 8.79
CA GLN A 14 -18.40 -26.30 10.18
C GLN A 14 -18.91 -24.86 10.21
N GLN A 15 -19.82 -24.56 11.15
CA GLN A 15 -20.35 -23.22 11.30
C GLN A 15 -19.29 -22.30 11.90
N VAL A 16 -18.95 -21.22 11.19
CA VAL A 16 -18.10 -20.15 11.73
C VAL A 16 -18.95 -19.37 12.72
N HIS A 17 -18.56 -19.41 14.00
CA HIS A 17 -19.25 -18.68 15.05
C HIS A 17 -18.92 -17.19 14.95
N LEU A 18 -19.77 -16.44 14.27
CA LEU A 18 -19.75 -14.98 14.37
C LEU A 18 -20.50 -14.55 15.64
N PRO A 19 -19.86 -13.77 16.53
CA PRO A 19 -20.54 -13.01 17.57
C PRO A 19 -21.80 -12.36 17.03
N ARG A 20 -22.89 -12.42 17.80
CA ARG A 20 -24.21 -11.93 17.36
C ARG A 20 -24.18 -10.48 16.85
N GLU A 21 -23.29 -9.67 17.41
CA GLU A 21 -23.07 -8.27 17.06
C GLU A 21 -22.54 -8.07 15.62
N TYR A 22 -21.88 -9.06 15.01
CA TYR A 22 -21.32 -8.96 13.66
C TYR A 22 -22.29 -9.33 12.55
N ARG A 23 -23.53 -9.72 12.87
CA ARG A 23 -24.51 -10.24 11.90
C ARG A 23 -25.32 -9.15 11.18
N ARG A 24 -24.73 -7.98 10.87
CA ARG A 24 -25.42 -6.84 10.23
C ARG A 24 -24.99 -6.61 8.78
N SER A 25 -25.82 -5.82 8.08
CA SER A 25 -25.80 -5.53 6.64
C SER A 25 -24.40 -5.30 6.05
N VAL A 26 -24.16 -5.92 4.90
CA VAL A 26 -22.92 -5.81 4.11
C VAL A 26 -22.76 -4.37 3.64
N ARG A 27 -21.81 -3.65 4.22
CA ARG A 27 -21.27 -2.40 3.64
C ARG A 27 -20.27 -2.79 2.54
N TRP A 28 -20.01 -1.89 1.58
CA TRP A 28 -18.91 -2.11 0.65
C TRP A 28 -17.62 -2.32 1.47
N GLN A 29 -16.98 -3.46 1.24
CA GLN A 29 -15.71 -3.80 1.84
C GLN A 29 -14.67 -3.69 0.72
N PRO A 30 -13.84 -2.64 0.72
CA PRO A 30 -12.87 -2.44 -0.35
C PRO A 30 -11.95 -3.67 -0.49
N GLN A 31 -11.74 -4.11 -1.72
CA GLN A 31 -10.87 -5.24 -2.04
C GLN A 31 -9.72 -4.79 -2.94
N ILE A 32 -8.57 -5.45 -2.81
CA ILE A 32 -7.51 -5.32 -3.81
C ILE A 32 -8.08 -5.77 -5.17
N GLY A 33 -7.88 -4.93 -6.20
CA GLY A 33 -8.42 -5.12 -7.54
C GLY A 33 -9.70 -4.34 -7.84
N ASP A 34 -10.42 -3.83 -6.82
CA ASP A 34 -11.57 -2.94 -7.03
C ASP A 34 -11.10 -1.61 -7.66
N ILE A 35 -11.90 -1.06 -8.57
CA ILE A 35 -11.74 0.34 -9.00
C ILE A 35 -12.15 1.24 -7.82
N PHE A 36 -11.26 2.13 -7.40
CA PHE A 36 -11.55 3.03 -6.29
C PHE A 36 -12.66 4.03 -6.68
N PRO A 37 -13.65 4.30 -5.80
CA PRO A 37 -14.77 5.17 -6.12
C PRO A 37 -14.33 6.57 -6.54
N ASP A 38 -15.08 7.17 -7.47
CA ASP A 38 -14.94 8.59 -7.78
C ASP A 38 -15.70 9.45 -6.78
N PHE A 39 -15.16 10.62 -6.46
CA PHE A 39 -15.78 11.59 -5.55
C PHE A 39 -15.19 12.97 -5.78
N THR A 40 -15.91 14.00 -5.34
CA THR A 40 -15.44 15.38 -5.33
C THR A 40 -15.32 15.84 -3.88
N VAL A 41 -14.22 16.48 -3.53
CA VAL A 41 -13.95 16.92 -2.16
C VAL A 41 -13.16 18.22 -2.15
N ARG A 42 -13.43 19.06 -1.14
CA ARG A 42 -12.68 20.28 -0.87
C ARG A 42 -11.35 19.93 -0.19
N THR A 43 -10.27 20.58 -0.61
CA THR A 43 -8.93 20.33 -0.08
C THR A 43 -8.17 21.63 0.18
N THR A 44 -7.02 21.52 0.85
CA THR A 44 -6.01 22.58 0.98
C THR A 44 -5.44 23.08 -0.35
N ARG A 45 -5.80 22.47 -1.49
CA ARG A 45 -5.38 22.90 -2.83
C ARG A 45 -6.56 23.16 -3.77
N GLY A 46 -7.70 23.50 -3.20
CA GLY A 46 -8.96 23.68 -3.91
C GLY A 46 -9.75 22.39 -4.04
N ASP A 47 -10.86 22.47 -4.75
CA ASP A 47 -11.71 21.30 -4.96
C ASP A 47 -11.07 20.36 -5.98
N ILE A 48 -11.10 19.07 -5.69
CA ILE A 48 -10.61 18.03 -6.60
C ILE A 48 -11.69 17.01 -6.87
N ARG A 49 -11.66 16.41 -8.05
CA ARG A 49 -12.34 15.15 -8.37
C ARG A 49 -11.30 14.04 -8.38
N PHE A 50 -11.56 12.96 -7.64
CA PHE A 50 -10.56 11.95 -7.35
C PHE A 50 -10.03 11.25 -8.61
N TRP A 51 -10.90 10.86 -9.55
CA TRP A 51 -10.42 10.23 -10.78
C TRP A 51 -9.55 11.16 -11.63
N ASP A 52 -9.95 12.42 -11.77
CA ASP A 52 -9.15 13.42 -12.50
C ASP A 52 -7.76 13.63 -11.85
N TYR A 53 -7.65 13.44 -10.53
CA TYR A 53 -6.39 13.52 -9.79
C TYR A 53 -5.54 12.23 -9.87
N ALA A 54 -6.18 11.06 -9.89
CA ALA A 54 -5.52 9.77 -9.71
C ALA A 54 -5.26 8.99 -11.00
N GLU A 55 -6.07 9.17 -12.04
CA GLU A 55 -5.95 8.41 -13.29
C GLU A 55 -4.59 8.66 -13.95
N GLY A 56 -3.91 7.58 -14.35
CA GLY A 56 -2.57 7.65 -14.95
C GLY A 56 -1.43 7.78 -13.93
N HIS A 57 -1.71 7.91 -12.64
CA HIS A 57 -0.70 8.11 -11.59
C HIS A 57 -0.84 7.09 -10.46
N TRP A 58 0.24 6.80 -9.76
CA TRP A 58 0.14 6.08 -8.49
C TRP A 58 -0.40 7.03 -7.43
N THR A 59 -1.43 6.64 -6.69
CA THR A 59 -2.05 7.50 -5.69
C THR A 59 -2.11 6.79 -4.34
N HIS A 60 -1.51 7.38 -3.32
CA HIS A 60 -1.64 6.98 -1.93
C HIS A 60 -2.67 7.89 -1.23
N LEU A 61 -3.88 7.38 -1.09
CA LEU A 61 -4.96 8.01 -0.33
C LEU A 61 -4.93 7.47 1.11
N PHE A 62 -4.85 8.34 2.10
CA PHE A 62 -4.79 7.90 3.49
C PHE A 62 -5.49 8.80 4.49
N SER A 63 -6.14 8.19 5.48
CA SER A 63 -6.79 8.93 6.56
C SER A 63 -5.82 9.28 7.68
N HIS A 64 -6.11 10.35 8.40
CA HIS A 64 -5.57 10.58 9.73
C HIS A 64 -6.67 11.13 10.67
N PRO A 65 -6.66 10.77 11.96
CA PRO A 65 -7.76 11.08 12.87
C PRO A 65 -8.15 12.57 12.92
N VAL A 66 -7.17 13.46 13.12
CA VAL A 66 -7.40 14.89 13.35
C VAL A 66 -6.10 15.67 13.13
N ALA A 67 -6.19 16.94 12.70
CA ALA A 67 -5.09 17.90 12.73
C ALA A 67 -4.60 18.18 14.16
N PHE A 68 -3.43 18.81 14.32
CA PHE A 68 -2.83 19.15 15.62
C PHE A 68 -2.66 17.96 16.59
N SER A 69 -2.34 16.78 16.07
CA SER A 69 -2.13 15.58 16.90
C SER A 69 -0.77 14.92 16.64
N PRO A 70 -0.06 14.47 17.69
CA PRO A 70 1.37 14.21 17.61
C PRO A 70 1.75 13.10 16.62
N VAL A 71 1.04 11.96 16.63
CA VAL A 71 1.34 10.86 15.72
C VAL A 71 1.00 11.22 14.26
N CYS A 72 -0.07 11.99 14.03
CA CYS A 72 -0.40 12.46 12.69
C CYS A 72 0.67 13.42 12.17
N THR A 73 1.20 14.30 13.04
CA THR A 73 2.29 15.23 12.72
C THR A 73 3.52 14.45 12.27
N THR A 74 3.92 13.41 13.00
CA THR A 74 5.09 12.61 12.63
C THR A 74 4.92 11.91 11.29
N GLU A 75 3.71 11.43 10.97
CA GLU A 75 3.45 10.73 9.70
C GLU A 75 3.46 11.69 8.51
N ILE A 76 2.74 12.80 8.59
CA ILE A 76 2.70 13.79 7.50
C ILE A 76 4.11 14.35 7.27
N ALA A 77 4.88 14.62 8.32
CA ALA A 77 6.27 15.05 8.20
C ALA A 77 7.15 13.97 7.54
N ALA A 78 6.97 12.69 7.89
CA ALA A 78 7.72 11.59 7.27
C ALA A 78 7.41 11.42 5.77
N PHE A 79 6.14 11.56 5.36
CA PHE A 79 5.77 11.58 3.94
C PHE A 79 6.35 12.81 3.21
N ALA A 80 6.24 13.99 3.81
CA ALA A 80 6.79 15.23 3.24
C ALA A 80 8.32 15.20 3.10
N GLY A 81 9.02 14.57 4.04
CA GLY A 81 10.47 14.35 3.98
C GLY A 81 10.91 13.44 2.82
N LEU A 82 10.01 12.59 2.32
CA LEU A 82 10.24 11.69 1.18
C LEU A 82 9.64 12.20 -0.15
N ARG A 83 9.13 13.44 -0.20
CA ARG A 83 8.41 13.99 -1.37
C ARG A 83 9.17 13.82 -2.69
N ASP A 84 10.49 14.08 -2.69
CA ASP A 84 11.30 14.02 -3.91
C ASP A 84 11.46 12.57 -4.40
N THR A 85 11.41 11.61 -3.48
CA THR A 85 11.40 10.20 -3.82
C THR A 85 10.04 9.80 -4.38
N PHE A 86 8.93 10.18 -3.74
CA PHE A 86 7.59 9.90 -4.26
C PHE A 86 7.36 10.52 -5.64
N ALA A 87 7.75 11.77 -5.85
CA ALA A 87 7.63 12.46 -7.14
C ALA A 87 8.42 11.76 -8.26
N ARG A 88 9.64 11.27 -7.98
CA ARG A 88 10.44 10.50 -8.96
C ARG A 88 9.77 9.20 -9.41
N HIS A 89 8.89 8.63 -8.60
CA HIS A 89 8.15 7.40 -8.91
C HIS A 89 6.71 7.67 -9.36
N ASP A 90 6.36 8.93 -9.64
CA ASP A 90 5.01 9.36 -10.02
C ASP A 90 3.94 8.95 -9.01
N ILE A 91 4.28 9.09 -7.72
CA ILE A 91 3.40 8.80 -6.60
C ILE A 91 2.83 10.10 -6.05
N ARG A 92 1.51 10.20 -6.06
CA ARG A 92 0.72 11.30 -5.52
C ARG A 92 0.15 10.93 -4.16
N HIS A 93 0.08 11.90 -3.27
CA HIS A 93 -0.60 11.75 -1.97
C HIS A 93 -1.95 12.46 -1.98
N LEU A 94 -2.89 11.93 -1.21
CA LEU A 94 -4.13 12.58 -0.84
C LEU A 94 -4.44 12.20 0.60
N THR A 95 -4.58 13.17 1.49
CA THR A 95 -5.01 12.89 2.87
C THR A 95 -6.49 13.15 3.04
N LEU A 96 -7.11 12.45 3.99
CA LEU A 96 -8.50 12.64 4.39
C LEU A 96 -8.60 12.74 5.91
N THR A 97 -9.31 13.75 6.40
CA THR A 97 -9.54 13.93 7.85
C THR A 97 -10.86 14.64 8.12
N GLY A 98 -11.34 14.56 9.36
CA GLY A 98 -12.53 15.28 9.80
C GLY A 98 -12.27 16.77 10.09
N SER A 99 -11.00 17.18 10.18
CA SER A 99 -10.60 18.58 10.35
C SER A 99 -10.92 19.40 9.10
N SER A 100 -11.22 20.69 9.30
CA SER A 100 -11.45 21.63 8.22
C SER A 100 -10.17 21.87 7.41
N VAL A 101 -10.31 22.41 6.21
CA VAL A 101 -9.17 22.88 5.41
C VAL A 101 -8.40 24.00 6.12
N GLU A 102 -9.10 24.88 6.84
CA GLU A 102 -8.48 25.98 7.59
C GLU A 102 -7.58 25.45 8.72
N ASP A 103 -8.07 24.50 9.54
CA ASP A 103 -7.28 23.88 10.60
C ASP A 103 -6.04 23.17 10.03
N GLN A 104 -6.20 22.53 8.87
CA GLN A 104 -5.10 21.85 8.19
C GLN A 104 -4.04 22.84 7.68
N PHE A 105 -4.44 24.01 7.17
CA PHE A 105 -3.48 25.05 6.75
C PHE A 105 -2.64 25.55 7.92
N ASP A 106 -3.29 25.95 9.02
CA ASP A 106 -2.60 26.44 10.20
C ASP A 106 -1.63 25.37 10.75
N TRP A 107 -2.08 24.12 10.79
CA TRP A 107 -1.26 22.99 11.20
C TRP A 107 -0.07 22.73 10.27
N HIS A 108 -0.25 22.84 8.95
CA HIS A 108 0.85 22.69 7.99
C HIS A 108 1.91 23.79 8.15
N CYS A 109 1.50 25.03 8.43
CA CYS A 109 2.44 26.12 8.72
C CYS A 109 3.31 25.79 9.94
N GLU A 110 2.71 25.29 11.03
CA GLU A 110 3.48 24.86 12.21
C GLU A 110 4.46 23.73 11.89
N MET A 111 4.07 22.79 11.01
CA MET A 111 4.93 21.69 10.58
C MET A 111 6.09 22.17 9.70
N GLU A 112 5.85 23.13 8.81
CA GLU A 112 6.89 23.76 8.00
C GLU A 112 7.91 24.48 8.88
N GLU A 113 7.44 25.26 9.87
CA GLU A 113 8.31 25.96 10.82
C GLU A 113 9.10 25.00 11.71
N THR A 114 8.48 23.90 12.16
CA THR A 114 9.08 22.98 13.14
C THR A 114 10.02 21.95 12.50
N PHE A 115 9.61 21.38 11.36
CA PHE A 115 10.32 20.25 10.72
C PHE A 115 11.04 20.64 9.43
N GLY A 116 10.79 21.84 8.89
CA GLY A 116 11.37 22.27 7.61
C GLY A 116 10.87 21.46 6.42
N VAL A 117 9.66 20.92 6.50
CA VAL A 117 9.05 20.08 5.46
C VAL A 117 7.81 20.76 4.89
N THR A 118 7.71 20.84 3.56
CA THR A 118 6.54 21.38 2.86
C THR A 118 5.55 20.27 2.56
N ILE A 119 4.27 20.48 2.92
CA ILE A 119 3.18 19.58 2.56
C ILE A 119 2.65 19.99 1.20
N ASP A 120 3.08 19.28 0.16
CA ASP A 120 2.83 19.65 -1.24
C ASP A 120 1.82 18.77 -1.97
N TRP A 121 0.81 18.30 -1.27
CA TRP A 121 -0.30 17.55 -1.85
C TRP A 121 -1.66 18.03 -1.31
N PRO A 122 -2.78 17.68 -1.96
CA PRO A 122 -4.11 18.02 -1.48
C PRO A 122 -4.44 17.28 -0.18
N CYS A 123 -4.91 18.00 0.83
CA CYS A 123 -5.41 17.45 2.08
C CYS A 123 -6.91 17.73 2.20
N ALA A 124 -7.73 16.67 2.18
CA ALA A 124 -9.18 16.75 2.04
C ALA A 124 -9.90 16.80 3.39
N GLU A 125 -10.92 17.65 3.48
CA GLU A 125 -11.84 17.71 4.63
C GLU A 125 -13.05 16.77 4.43
N ASP A 126 -13.43 16.05 5.48
CA ASP A 126 -14.62 15.19 5.56
C ASP A 126 -15.35 15.40 6.90
N PRO A 127 -15.88 16.61 7.16
CA PRO A 127 -16.47 16.95 8.46
C PRO A 127 -17.73 16.11 8.77
N SER A 128 -18.44 15.62 7.75
CA SER A 128 -19.61 14.73 7.93
C SER A 128 -19.21 13.26 8.14
N LEU A 129 -17.93 12.91 7.94
CA LEU A 129 -17.38 11.55 7.93
C LEU A 129 -18.07 10.63 6.89
N GLU A 130 -18.64 11.19 5.84
CA GLU A 130 -19.38 10.42 4.82
C GLU A 130 -18.43 9.58 3.97
N LEU A 131 -17.35 10.20 3.48
CA LEU A 131 -16.32 9.50 2.73
C LEU A 131 -15.62 8.46 3.61
N SER A 132 -15.32 8.82 4.85
CA SER A 132 -14.66 7.94 5.82
C SER A 132 -15.50 6.73 6.19
N ARG A 133 -16.83 6.88 6.29
CA ARG A 133 -17.75 5.74 6.45
C ARG A 133 -17.80 4.89 5.18
N CYS A 134 -17.82 5.50 4.00
CA CYS A 134 -17.83 4.81 2.72
C CYS A 134 -16.58 3.95 2.53
N PHE A 135 -15.41 4.49 2.86
CA PHE A 135 -14.11 3.85 2.67
C PHE A 135 -13.72 2.92 3.83
N GLY A 136 -14.61 2.74 4.82
CA GLY A 136 -14.37 1.89 5.98
C GLY A 136 -13.18 2.36 6.81
N MET A 137 -13.06 3.67 7.04
CA MET A 137 -12.02 4.30 7.86
C MET A 137 -12.46 4.50 9.32
N LEU A 138 -13.74 4.22 9.65
CA LEU A 138 -14.27 4.30 11.01
C LEU A 138 -14.41 2.91 11.62
N HIS A 139 -13.52 2.56 12.55
CA HIS A 139 -13.62 1.32 13.32
C HIS A 139 -14.26 1.63 14.68
N GLN A 140 -15.59 1.71 14.73
CA GLN A 140 -16.33 2.19 15.92
C GLN A 140 -16.00 1.44 17.22
N LYS A 141 -15.65 0.16 17.14
CA LYS A 141 -15.26 -0.65 18.30
C LYS A 141 -13.88 -0.29 18.87
N GLU A 142 -13.03 0.35 18.06
CA GLU A 142 -11.65 0.73 18.40
C GLU A 142 -11.52 2.24 18.65
N ALA A 143 -12.12 3.06 17.79
CA ALA A 143 -11.87 4.50 17.70
C ALA A 143 -13.13 5.37 17.88
N GLY A 144 -14.29 4.77 18.13
CA GLY A 144 -15.57 5.48 18.15
C GLY A 144 -15.84 6.15 16.80
N ASP A 145 -16.04 7.47 16.81
CA ASP A 145 -16.26 8.26 15.59
C ASP A 145 -14.98 8.88 15.01
N HIS A 146 -13.79 8.52 15.52
CA HIS A 146 -12.52 8.93 14.92
C HIS A 146 -12.09 7.98 13.80
N MET A 147 -11.44 8.53 12.79
CA MET A 147 -10.81 7.72 11.75
C MET A 147 -9.63 6.94 12.32
N ILE A 148 -9.51 5.67 11.93
CA ILE A 148 -8.24 4.95 12.05
C ILE A 148 -7.25 5.43 10.98
N ARG A 149 -6.00 4.95 11.04
CA ARG A 149 -4.96 5.25 10.06
C ARG A 149 -5.03 4.22 8.93
N LYS A 150 -5.95 4.44 8.00
CA LYS A 150 -6.17 3.55 6.85
C LYS A 150 -5.53 4.17 5.60
N SER A 151 -4.90 3.33 4.79
CA SER A 151 -4.27 3.72 3.54
C SER A 151 -4.76 2.85 2.40
N PHE A 152 -4.92 3.48 1.25
CA PHE A 152 -5.15 2.86 -0.05
C PHE A 152 -4.01 3.25 -0.97
N VAL A 153 -3.33 2.28 -1.57
CA VAL A 153 -2.50 2.50 -2.75
C VAL A 153 -3.34 2.16 -3.96
N VAL A 154 -3.59 3.15 -4.80
CA VAL A 154 -4.37 3.06 -6.03
C VAL A 154 -3.41 3.17 -7.20
N GLY A 155 -3.49 2.21 -8.13
CA GLY A 155 -2.65 2.20 -9.32
C GLY A 155 -3.14 3.17 -10.40
N PRO A 156 -2.35 3.39 -11.46
CA PRO A 156 -2.71 4.27 -12.59
C PRO A 156 -4.02 3.88 -13.30
N ASP A 157 -4.43 2.62 -13.20
CA ASP A 157 -5.70 2.09 -13.73
C ASP A 157 -6.87 2.19 -12.73
N LEU A 158 -6.72 3.06 -11.72
CA LEU A 158 -7.68 3.32 -10.63
C LEU A 158 -7.96 2.12 -9.72
N LYS A 159 -7.25 1.00 -9.87
CA LYS A 159 -7.46 -0.19 -9.03
C LYS A 159 -6.70 -0.10 -7.72
N ILE A 160 -7.33 -0.58 -6.66
CA ILE A 160 -6.69 -0.75 -5.34
C ILE A 160 -5.61 -1.83 -5.45
N ARG A 161 -4.39 -1.50 -5.02
CA ARG A 161 -3.22 -2.39 -5.00
C ARG A 161 -2.78 -2.77 -3.60
N LEU A 162 -2.99 -1.90 -2.62
CA LEU A 162 -2.75 -2.15 -1.20
C LEU A 162 -3.85 -1.50 -0.36
N ILE A 163 -4.26 -2.21 0.68
CA ILE A 163 -5.05 -1.65 1.79
C ILE A 163 -4.28 -1.97 3.07
N SER A 164 -3.99 -0.95 3.87
CA SER A 164 -3.38 -1.13 5.19
C SER A 164 -4.15 -0.34 6.25
N GLU A 165 -4.33 -0.94 7.42
CA GLU A 165 -5.11 -0.37 8.51
C GLU A 165 -4.29 -0.40 9.81
N TYR A 166 -4.04 0.77 10.39
CA TYR A 166 -3.35 0.93 11.65
C TYR A 166 -4.30 1.53 12.69
N PRO A 167 -4.22 1.12 13.97
CA PRO A 167 -4.95 1.80 15.03
C PRO A 167 -4.41 3.23 15.22
N MET A 168 -5.19 4.07 15.89
CA MET A 168 -4.85 5.51 16.05
C MET A 168 -3.50 5.75 16.72
N PHE A 169 -3.01 4.82 17.55
CA PHE A 169 -1.78 4.99 18.32
C PHE A 169 -0.51 4.44 17.65
N VAL A 170 -0.62 3.82 16.46
CA VAL A 170 0.56 3.30 15.72
C VAL A 170 0.74 4.11 14.44
N GLY A 171 1.87 4.79 14.31
CA GLY A 171 2.25 5.47 13.07
C GLY A 171 2.58 4.47 11.96
N ARG A 172 2.20 4.80 10.72
CA ARG A 172 2.53 4.05 9.50
C ARG A 172 4.01 4.15 9.19
N ASN A 173 4.51 3.12 8.50
CA ASN A 173 5.80 3.19 7.84
C ASN A 173 5.63 3.84 6.46
N SER A 174 6.19 5.05 6.27
CA SER A 174 6.09 5.78 5.00
C SER A 174 6.87 5.08 3.87
N GLU A 175 7.97 4.40 4.19
CA GLU A 175 8.79 3.67 3.21
C GLU A 175 8.08 2.43 2.67
N GLU A 176 7.15 1.84 3.43
CA GLU A 176 6.40 0.65 2.99
C GLU A 176 5.51 0.97 1.78
N VAL A 177 4.93 2.17 1.73
CA VAL A 177 4.14 2.62 0.58
C VAL A 177 5.01 2.62 -0.68
N LEU A 178 6.23 3.17 -0.58
CA LEU A 178 7.19 3.19 -1.67
C LEU A 178 7.64 1.78 -2.07
N ARG A 179 7.98 0.95 -1.08
CA ARG A 179 8.45 -0.43 -1.28
C ARG A 179 7.41 -1.28 -2.01
N VAL A 180 6.14 -1.22 -1.59
CA VAL A 180 5.04 -1.97 -2.22
C VAL A 180 4.79 -1.49 -3.64
N ILE A 181 4.76 -0.18 -3.89
CA ILE A 181 4.57 0.36 -5.25
C ILE A 181 5.70 -0.13 -6.16
N ARG A 182 6.96 -0.06 -5.71
CA ARG A 182 8.11 -0.58 -6.47
C ARG A 182 8.02 -2.08 -6.71
N ALA A 183 7.59 -2.86 -5.72
CA ALA A 183 7.40 -4.30 -5.87
C ALA A 183 6.34 -4.62 -6.95
N ILE A 184 5.24 -3.87 -6.99
CA ILE A 184 4.21 -4.04 -8.01
C ILE A 184 4.73 -3.63 -9.39
N GLN A 185 5.40 -2.48 -9.51
CA GLN A 185 6.01 -2.04 -10.77
C GLN A 185 7.05 -3.06 -11.29
N MET A 186 7.81 -3.66 -10.38
CA MET A 186 8.75 -4.72 -10.71
C MET A 186 8.03 -5.97 -11.22
N HIS A 187 6.93 -6.37 -10.57
CA HIS A 187 6.10 -7.47 -11.05
C HIS A 187 5.48 -7.18 -12.43
N GLU A 188 4.96 -5.98 -12.65
CA GLU A 188 4.33 -5.60 -13.92
C GLU A 188 5.34 -5.55 -15.09
N SER A 189 6.60 -5.16 -14.81
CA SER A 189 7.66 -5.08 -15.81
C SER A 189 8.35 -6.42 -16.10
N THR A 190 8.48 -7.30 -15.10
CA THR A 190 9.23 -8.57 -15.24
C THR A 190 8.36 -9.82 -15.25
N GLY A 191 7.16 -9.76 -14.67
CA GLY A 191 6.33 -10.92 -14.34
C GLY A 191 6.85 -11.73 -13.15
N PHE A 192 7.95 -11.34 -12.52
CA PHE A 192 8.50 -12.02 -11.33
C PHE A 192 7.83 -11.51 -10.05
N ALA A 193 7.82 -12.33 -9.01
CA ALA A 193 7.31 -11.94 -7.69
C ALA A 193 8.45 -11.38 -6.81
N THR A 194 8.11 -10.60 -5.80
CA THR A 194 9.06 -10.14 -4.78
C THR A 194 8.98 -11.02 -3.53
N PRO A 195 10.11 -11.42 -2.93
CA PRO A 195 10.09 -12.19 -1.69
C PRO A 195 9.71 -11.33 -0.46
N SER A 196 9.64 -11.95 0.72
CA SER A 196 9.46 -11.25 1.99
C SER A 196 10.57 -10.23 2.21
N ASP A 197 10.22 -9.07 2.77
CA ASP A 197 11.16 -8.00 3.13
C ASP A 197 12.00 -7.49 1.95
N TRP A 198 11.53 -7.73 0.71
CA TRP A 198 12.23 -7.30 -0.50
C TRP A 198 12.38 -5.79 -0.55
N GLU A 199 13.61 -5.35 -0.80
CA GLU A 199 13.97 -3.99 -1.18
C GLU A 199 14.45 -3.92 -2.62
N GLU A 200 14.45 -2.72 -3.21
CA GLU A 200 14.96 -2.53 -4.56
C GLU A 200 16.44 -2.95 -4.66
N GLY A 201 16.73 -3.83 -5.62
CA GLY A 201 18.06 -4.42 -5.79
C GLY A 201 18.19 -5.85 -5.24
N ASP A 202 17.26 -6.29 -4.39
CA ASP A 202 17.18 -7.68 -3.96
C ASP A 202 16.69 -8.59 -5.09
N CYS A 203 16.97 -9.88 -4.95
CA CYS A 203 16.55 -10.88 -5.92
C CYS A 203 15.02 -11.05 -5.94
N LEU A 204 14.52 -11.37 -7.13
CA LEU A 204 13.11 -11.67 -7.38
C LEU A 204 12.86 -13.17 -7.33
N ILE A 205 11.61 -13.57 -7.13
CA ILE A 205 11.14 -14.95 -7.21
C ILE A 205 10.58 -15.20 -8.60
N VAL A 206 11.14 -16.20 -9.29
CA VAL A 206 10.62 -16.65 -10.57
C VAL A 206 9.41 -17.55 -10.29
N PRO A 207 8.20 -17.21 -10.79
CA PRO A 207 7.01 -18.05 -10.66
C PRO A 207 7.23 -19.44 -11.27
N ASP A 208 6.40 -20.41 -10.90
CA ASP A 208 6.50 -21.76 -11.47
C ASP A 208 6.31 -21.75 -13.01
N THR A 209 6.79 -22.81 -13.65
CA THR A 209 7.00 -23.00 -15.09
C THR A 209 5.81 -22.66 -15.99
N GLU A 210 4.56 -22.83 -15.55
CA GLU A 210 3.38 -22.38 -16.33
C GLU A 210 3.25 -20.85 -16.41
N VAL A 211 3.71 -20.12 -15.39
CA VAL A 211 3.70 -18.65 -15.32
C VAL A 211 5.00 -18.06 -15.87
N GLU A 212 6.12 -18.81 -15.83
CA GLU A 212 7.39 -18.40 -16.45
C GLU A 212 7.22 -18.03 -17.94
N ALA A 213 6.37 -18.74 -18.68
CA ALA A 213 6.11 -18.45 -20.09
C ALA A 213 5.53 -17.05 -20.34
N ARG A 214 4.92 -16.42 -19.32
CA ARG A 214 4.38 -15.05 -19.37
C ARG A 214 5.34 -14.01 -18.81
N ALA A 215 6.35 -14.43 -18.05
CA ALA A 215 7.33 -13.53 -17.47
C ALA A 215 8.28 -13.00 -18.54
N ARG A 216 8.59 -11.70 -18.47
CA ARG A 216 9.52 -11.06 -19.39
C ARG A 216 10.94 -11.36 -18.91
N ARG A 217 11.73 -12.01 -19.75
CA ARG A 217 13.16 -12.23 -19.45
C ARG A 217 13.89 -10.90 -19.53
N VAL A 218 14.51 -10.52 -18.42
CA VAL A 218 15.37 -9.34 -18.29
C VAL A 218 16.83 -9.81 -18.45
N PRO A 219 17.56 -9.40 -19.49
CA PRO A 219 18.90 -9.91 -19.78
C PRO A 219 19.91 -9.75 -18.63
N GLU A 220 19.73 -8.74 -17.79
CA GLU A 220 20.59 -8.43 -16.66
C GLU A 220 20.39 -9.38 -15.46
N LEU A 221 19.28 -10.14 -15.45
CA LEU A 221 18.94 -11.06 -14.37
C LEU A 221 19.39 -12.49 -14.68
N ARG A 222 20.17 -13.06 -13.75
CA ARG A 222 20.53 -14.48 -13.75
C ARG A 222 19.52 -15.26 -12.92
N ILE A 223 18.95 -16.31 -13.52
CA ILE A 223 18.06 -17.24 -12.82
C ILE A 223 18.88 -18.33 -12.14
N LEU A 224 18.57 -18.59 -10.87
CA LEU A 224 19.19 -19.60 -10.03
C LEU A 224 18.09 -20.46 -9.42
N GLU A 225 18.19 -21.77 -9.61
CA GLU A 225 17.32 -22.73 -8.95
C GLU A 225 17.94 -23.13 -7.60
N ILE A 226 17.22 -22.83 -6.52
CA ILE A 226 17.62 -23.22 -5.15
C ILE A 226 16.93 -24.54 -4.78
N LEU A 227 15.63 -24.63 -5.07
CA LEU A 227 14.80 -25.84 -4.94
C LEU A 227 13.87 -25.93 -6.15
N PRO A 228 13.27 -27.10 -6.46
CA PRO A 228 12.38 -27.26 -7.60
C PRO A 228 11.23 -26.23 -7.66
N TYR A 229 10.76 -25.77 -6.51
CA TYR A 229 9.70 -24.75 -6.39
C TYR A 229 10.22 -23.34 -6.04
N LEU A 230 11.54 -23.19 -5.81
CA LEU A 230 12.16 -21.94 -5.38
C LEU A 230 13.28 -21.56 -6.34
N ARG A 231 12.93 -20.71 -7.29
CA ARG A 231 13.84 -20.12 -8.27
C ARG A 231 13.92 -18.63 -8.05
N VAL A 232 15.13 -18.07 -8.12
CA VAL A 232 15.38 -16.66 -7.90
C VAL A 232 16.04 -16.03 -9.11
N ALA A 233 15.71 -14.76 -9.39
CA ALA A 233 16.33 -13.96 -10.44
C ALA A 233 17.09 -12.80 -9.80
N CYS A 234 18.41 -12.75 -9.98
CA CYS A 234 19.31 -11.79 -9.33
C CYS A 234 20.10 -11.00 -10.38
N CYS A 235 20.40 -9.74 -10.11
CA CYS A 235 21.31 -8.95 -10.96
C CYS A 235 22.69 -9.62 -11.03
N ALA A 236 23.23 -9.80 -12.23
CA ALA A 236 24.51 -10.47 -12.44
C ALA A 236 25.72 -9.78 -11.75
N GLN A 237 25.56 -8.52 -11.33
CA GLN A 237 26.61 -7.71 -10.70
C GLN A 237 26.60 -7.77 -9.15
N SER A 238 25.53 -8.27 -8.52
CA SER A 238 25.50 -8.40 -7.06
C SER A 238 26.09 -9.76 -6.65
N GLY A 239 27.37 -9.75 -6.23
CA GLY A 239 28.07 -10.94 -5.74
C GLY A 239 27.51 -11.55 -4.44
N SER A 240 26.40 -11.01 -3.92
CA SER A 240 25.68 -11.52 -2.76
C SER A 240 24.17 -11.53 -3.01
N VAL A 241 23.59 -12.72 -3.06
CA VAL A 241 22.15 -12.94 -3.04
C VAL A 241 21.66 -12.67 -1.62
N ARG A 242 20.97 -11.55 -1.40
CA ARG A 242 20.27 -11.31 -0.13
C ARG A 242 18.94 -12.07 -0.17
N MET A 243 18.89 -13.22 0.49
CA MET A 243 17.64 -13.95 0.72
C MET A 243 16.96 -13.40 1.98
N PRO A 244 15.61 -13.48 2.08
CA PRO A 244 14.83 -12.94 3.20
C PRO A 244 15.20 -13.53 4.57
N VAL A 245 15.82 -14.69 4.60
CA VAL A 245 16.26 -15.36 5.83
C VAL A 245 17.77 -15.47 5.78
N GLY A 246 18.44 -14.74 6.66
CA GLY A 246 19.88 -14.62 6.70
C GLY A 246 20.57 -15.97 6.71
N HIS A 247 21.20 -16.31 5.59
CA HIS A 247 22.53 -16.88 5.40
C HIS A 247 22.68 -16.89 3.88
N GLY A 248 23.68 -16.18 3.36
CA GLY A 248 23.92 -16.11 1.92
C GLY A 248 23.94 -17.52 1.35
N VAL A 249 22.92 -17.87 0.57
CA VAL A 249 22.96 -19.06 -0.27
C VAL A 249 24.04 -18.75 -1.28
N ARG A 250 25.26 -19.24 -1.01
CA ARG A 250 26.29 -19.28 -2.04
C ARG A 250 25.64 -20.06 -3.17
N CYS A 251 25.50 -19.42 -4.33
CA CYS A 251 25.27 -20.14 -5.57
C CYS A 251 26.29 -21.27 -5.54
N ALA A 252 25.85 -22.52 -5.43
CA ALA A 252 26.78 -23.63 -5.45
C ALA A 252 27.58 -23.47 -6.74
N ASP A 253 28.91 -23.38 -6.60
CA ASP A 253 29.86 -23.51 -7.69
C ASP A 253 29.77 -24.95 -8.23
N ASN A 254 28.64 -25.30 -8.84
CA ASN A 254 28.51 -26.45 -9.72
C ASN A 254 28.57 -25.93 -11.16
N LEU A 255 29.63 -25.17 -11.43
CA LEU A 255 30.29 -25.18 -12.74
C LEU A 255 31.50 -26.12 -12.59
N SER A 256 31.23 -27.42 -12.53
CA SER A 256 32.22 -28.41 -12.96
C SER A 256 31.84 -28.86 -14.36
N ASP A 257 32.57 -28.30 -15.33
CA ASP A 257 32.91 -28.83 -16.64
C ASP A 257 31.81 -29.41 -17.54
N THR A 258 31.54 -28.65 -18.59
CA THR A 258 31.48 -29.21 -19.94
C THR A 258 32.84 -29.82 -20.31
N GLY A 259 32.87 -31.09 -20.74
CA GLY A 259 33.93 -31.58 -21.65
C GLY A 259 34.70 -32.82 -21.17
N GLY A 260 34.28 -33.98 -21.67
CA GLY A 260 34.97 -35.27 -21.61
C GLY A 260 34.13 -36.33 -22.30
#